data_AF-A0A3D1B1W9-F1
#
_entry.id   AF-A0A3D1B1W9-F1
#
_cell.length_a   1.000
_cell.length_b   1.000
_cell.length_c   1.000
_cell.angle_alpha   90.00
_cell.angle_beta   90.00
_cell.angle_gamma   90.00
#
_symmetry.space_group_name_H-M   'P 1'
#
loop_
_entity.id
_entity.type
_entity.pdbx_description
1 polymer ?
#
loop_
_entity_poly.entity_id
_entity_poly.type
_entity_poly.pdbx_seq_one_letter_code
_entity_poly.pdbx_strand_id
1 'polypeptide(L)'
;MLKIKYLKSFFFVFILLSFLLSSSFALALEAKYPNLTFLGLPSMANPELQDYVSYFFGLGIMAAVILALISMAIGFIQMMYPSPETHKDAVDRVKGSILGLVLTLSAFIILRTINLSLVTPTTTPLLAGAGIFYYNGQDFKPAAPSGNTSDIPPGYANIAYRCNTGPALLIWKFPQENLSGYEGAVVHRITCGQTSSLNGVASFKVAFESPGIYYCLGKCNGDFCSGYMSQENLASGELPEPFKGKLGSVMILNNSADNISYGAVFHQQTDPKRGGACSRPLAANKERFCVDATFPIFSATIFVWNENTPESSGDGIEFYSEPFGWNSGAKAGKNFLDKSAIKNFWEAWAENLVFNYDNVDRPEQYKKLYTNFHLHPGSIRVKGSYLAALYSQNWYCQVFLADVPNLNEMEFVAQKNNVDAVVVIPTK
;
A
#
# COMPACT_ATOMS: atom_id res chain seq x y z
N MET A 1 8.19 -59.27 24.73
CA MET A 1 8.75 -58.84 26.03
C MET A 1 9.95 -57.93 25.79
N LEU A 2 9.74 -56.61 25.72
CA LEU A 2 10.85 -55.66 25.75
C LEU A 2 11.45 -55.65 27.17
N LYS A 3 12.77 -55.79 27.30
CA LYS A 3 13.45 -55.79 28.60
C LYS A 3 13.16 -54.48 29.35
N ILE A 4 12.62 -54.60 30.57
CA ILE A 4 12.24 -53.50 31.50
C ILE A 4 13.34 -52.43 31.69
N LYS A 5 14.60 -52.76 31.40
CA LYS A 5 15.74 -51.82 31.46
C LYS A 5 15.59 -50.61 30.52
N TYR A 6 14.94 -50.75 29.36
CA TYR A 6 14.80 -49.65 28.38
C TYR A 6 13.54 -48.80 28.60
N LEU A 7 12.59 -49.28 29.41
CA LEU A 7 11.30 -48.60 29.63
C LEU A 7 11.47 -47.25 30.36
N LYS A 8 12.40 -47.17 31.33
CA LYS A 8 12.69 -45.92 32.06
C LYS A 8 13.32 -44.85 31.17
N SER A 9 14.24 -45.25 30.29
CA SER A 9 14.88 -44.32 29.35
C SER A 9 13.91 -43.87 28.25
N PHE A 10 13.06 -44.78 27.77
CA PHE A 10 12.02 -44.45 26.79
C PHE A 10 10.96 -43.52 27.37
N PHE A 11 10.56 -43.71 28.63
CA PHE A 11 9.62 -42.83 29.33
C PHE A 11 10.18 -41.43 29.53
N PHE A 12 11.47 -41.29 29.86
CA PHE A 12 12.13 -39.98 29.98
C PHE A 12 12.21 -39.26 28.63
N VAL A 13 12.58 -39.98 27.55
CA VAL A 13 12.59 -39.43 26.18
C VAL A 13 11.19 -39.04 25.72
N PHE A 14 10.17 -39.84 26.05
CA PHE A 14 8.78 -39.55 25.71
C PHE A 14 8.25 -38.31 26.45
N ILE A 15 8.57 -38.13 27.74
CA ILE A 15 8.23 -36.91 28.48
C ILE A 15 8.94 -35.69 27.88
N LEU A 16 10.23 -35.81 27.56
CA LEU A 16 11.00 -34.73 26.94
C LEU A 16 10.43 -34.35 25.57
N LEU A 17 10.07 -35.34 24.75
CA LEU A 17 9.48 -35.14 23.43
C LEU A 17 8.08 -34.53 23.53
N SER A 18 7.28 -34.94 24.52
CA SER A 18 5.96 -34.37 24.77
C SER A 18 6.05 -32.90 25.21
N PHE A 19 7.06 -32.54 25.99
CA PHE A 19 7.33 -31.15 26.40
C PHE A 19 7.82 -30.28 25.23
N LEU A 20 8.56 -30.87 24.28
CA LEU A 20 9.02 -30.18 23.07
C LEU A 20 7.91 -30.03 22.01
N LEU A 21 6.95 -30.96 21.95
CA LEU A 21 5.85 -30.96 20.99
C LEU A 21 4.62 -30.16 21.45
N SER A 22 4.57 -29.71 22.71
CA SER A 22 3.47 -28.92 23.27
C SER A 22 3.71 -27.41 23.29
N SER A 23 4.65 -26.91 22.47
CA SER A 23 4.81 -25.47 22.22
C SER A 23 3.64 -24.93 21.38
N SER A 24 2.50 -24.72 22.03
CA SER A 24 1.40 -23.91 21.48
C SER A 24 1.87 -22.47 21.34
N PHE A 25 1.49 -21.81 20.24
CA PHE A 25 1.70 -20.37 20.05
C PHE A 25 1.10 -19.61 21.22
N ALA A 26 1.95 -19.12 22.13
CA ALA A 26 1.54 -18.23 23.19
C ALA A 26 1.16 -16.89 22.56
N LEU A 27 -0.14 -16.62 22.47
CA LEU A 27 -0.66 -15.26 22.34
C LEU A 27 -0.11 -14.47 23.53
N ALA A 28 0.67 -13.42 23.25
CA ALA A 28 1.30 -12.57 24.25
C ALA A 28 0.22 -11.82 25.06
N LEU A 29 -0.32 -12.49 26.06
CA LEU A 29 -1.08 -11.86 27.12
C LEU A 29 -0.05 -11.32 28.11
N GLU A 30 -0.08 -10.01 28.38
CA GLU A 30 0.78 -9.35 29.38
C GLU A 30 0.48 -9.91 30.78
N ALA A 31 1.09 -11.05 31.10
CA ALA A 31 1.01 -11.62 32.43
C ALA A 31 1.68 -10.65 33.41
N LYS A 32 0.97 -10.24 34.47
CA LYS A 32 1.56 -9.48 35.56
C LYS A 32 2.49 -10.39 36.36
N TYR A 33 3.80 -10.20 36.21
CA TYR A 33 4.80 -10.96 36.95
C TYR A 33 4.91 -10.46 38.40
N PRO A 34 5.12 -11.35 39.37
CA PRO A 34 5.33 -10.94 40.75
C PRO A 34 6.60 -10.08 40.84
N ASN A 35 6.50 -8.96 41.55
CA ASN A 35 7.64 -8.09 41.79
C ASN A 35 8.56 -8.73 42.85
N LEU A 36 9.65 -9.32 42.39
CA LEU A 36 10.66 -10.00 43.22
C LEU A 36 11.92 -9.12 43.41
N THR A 37 11.76 -7.81 43.44
CA THR A 37 12.86 -6.85 43.64
C THR A 37 13.64 -7.06 44.94
N PHE A 38 13.01 -7.62 45.99
CA PHE A 38 13.71 -8.00 47.23
C PHE A 38 14.80 -9.08 47.03
N LEU A 39 14.77 -9.80 45.91
CA LEU A 39 15.76 -10.81 45.51
C LEU A 39 16.74 -10.27 44.44
N GLY A 40 16.71 -8.96 44.16
CA GLY A 40 17.58 -8.33 43.16
C GLY A 40 17.15 -8.52 41.71
N LEU A 41 15.91 -8.96 41.46
CA LEU A 41 15.33 -9.08 40.11
C LEU A 41 14.74 -7.72 39.64
N PRO A 42 14.74 -7.43 38.32
CA PRO A 42 14.18 -6.20 37.78
C PRO A 42 12.66 -6.11 37.99
N SER A 43 12.13 -4.89 38.06
CA SER A 43 10.69 -4.64 38.17
C SER A 43 10.01 -4.84 36.81
N MET A 44 8.93 -5.61 36.77
CA MET A 44 8.19 -5.92 35.54
C MET A 44 6.96 -5.01 35.36
N ALA A 45 7.03 -3.75 35.81
CA ALA A 45 5.92 -2.81 35.71
C ALA A 45 5.73 -2.25 34.28
N ASN A 46 6.83 -2.00 33.58
CA ASN A 46 6.88 -1.62 32.15
C ASN A 46 8.10 -2.30 31.52
N PRO A 47 8.10 -3.64 31.39
CA PRO A 47 9.31 -4.39 31.08
C PRO A 47 9.74 -4.23 29.62
N GLU A 48 11.02 -3.92 29.40
CA GLU A 48 11.66 -4.08 28.10
C GLU A 48 12.06 -5.56 27.89
N LEU A 49 12.36 -5.96 26.65
CA LEU A 49 12.84 -7.33 26.35
C LEU A 49 14.04 -7.72 27.22
N GLN A 50 14.92 -6.77 27.52
CA GLN A 50 16.06 -6.94 28.42
C GLN A 50 15.64 -7.32 29.85
N ASP A 51 14.57 -6.72 30.36
CA ASP A 51 14.06 -6.99 31.71
C ASP A 51 13.48 -8.40 31.78
N TYR A 52 12.79 -8.85 30.73
CA TYR A 52 12.30 -10.23 30.63
C TYR A 52 13.43 -11.26 30.69
N VAL A 53 14.46 -11.08 29.88
CA VAL A 53 15.60 -12.01 29.85
C VAL A 53 16.29 -12.06 31.22
N SER A 54 16.53 -10.91 31.83
CA SER A 54 17.17 -10.80 33.15
C SER A 54 16.31 -11.42 34.26
N TYR A 55 14.99 -11.21 34.22
CA TYR A 55 14.03 -11.74 35.19
C TYR A 55 13.98 -13.28 35.15
N PHE A 56 13.81 -13.88 33.98
CA PHE A 56 13.74 -15.34 33.84
C PHE A 56 15.06 -16.04 34.12
N PHE A 57 16.18 -15.42 33.73
CA PHE A 57 17.50 -15.95 34.04
C PHE A 57 17.75 -15.98 35.57
N GLY A 58 17.41 -14.89 36.27
CA GLY A 58 17.49 -14.84 37.72
C GLY A 58 16.54 -15.82 38.43
N LEU A 59 15.32 -16.02 37.89
CA LEU A 59 14.39 -17.04 38.37
C LEU A 59 14.96 -18.45 38.20
N GLY A 60 15.61 -18.74 37.08
CA GLY A 60 16.27 -20.03 36.84
C GLY A 60 17.38 -20.34 37.86
N ILE A 61 18.22 -19.35 38.19
CA ILE A 61 19.25 -19.49 39.24
C ILE A 61 18.61 -19.75 40.60
N MET A 62 17.56 -19.01 40.95
CA MET A 62 16.84 -19.20 42.21
C MET A 62 16.22 -20.59 42.32
N ALA A 63 15.60 -21.08 41.25
CA ALA A 63 15.04 -22.42 41.18
C ALA A 63 16.13 -23.48 41.40
N ALA A 64 17.31 -23.32 40.78
CA ALA A 64 18.44 -24.22 40.98
C ALA A 64 18.90 -24.27 42.45
N VAL A 65 18.98 -23.10 43.11
CA VAL A 65 19.36 -23.02 44.54
C VAL A 65 18.31 -23.71 45.43
N ILE A 66 17.02 -23.43 45.21
CA ILE A 66 15.93 -24.04 45.99
C ILE A 66 15.92 -25.57 45.82
N LEU A 67 16.05 -26.06 44.58
CA LEU A 67 16.08 -27.49 44.30
C LEU A 67 17.31 -28.16 44.94
N ALA A 68 18.47 -27.51 44.91
CA ALA A 68 19.67 -27.99 45.59
C ALA A 68 19.46 -28.09 47.10
N LEU A 69 18.84 -27.09 47.73
CA LEU A 69 18.53 -27.08 49.16
C LEU A 69 17.53 -28.19 49.55
N ILE A 70 16.45 -28.36 48.78
CA ILE A 70 15.47 -29.43 49.01
C ILE A 70 16.13 -30.81 48.88
N SER A 71 16.93 -31.01 47.84
CA SER A 71 17.64 -32.28 47.62
C SER A 71 18.65 -32.57 48.73
N MET A 72 19.35 -31.54 49.21
CA MET A 72 20.27 -31.63 50.34
C MET A 72 19.55 -31.95 51.66
N ALA A 73 18.41 -31.30 51.93
CA ALA A 73 17.60 -31.55 53.13
C ALA A 73 17.10 -33.00 53.18
N ILE A 74 16.60 -33.53 52.06
CA ILE A 74 16.19 -34.94 51.95
C ILE A 74 17.39 -35.86 52.20
N GLY A 75 18.55 -35.54 51.63
CA GLY A 75 19.79 -36.29 51.87
C GLY A 75 20.15 -36.33 53.35
N PHE A 76 20.14 -35.20 54.06
CA PHE A 76 20.44 -35.18 55.49
C PHE A 76 19.46 -35.99 56.33
N ILE A 77 18.16 -35.95 56.03
CA ILE A 77 17.16 -36.77 56.72
C ILE A 77 17.44 -38.26 56.49
N GLN A 78 17.79 -38.67 55.26
CA GLN A 78 18.10 -40.06 54.94
C GLN A 78 19.38 -40.57 55.65
N MET A 79 20.36 -39.70 55.92
CA MET A 79 21.55 -40.07 56.68
C MET A 79 21.24 -40.45 58.14
N MET A 80 20.13 -39.96 58.71
CA MET A 80 19.72 -40.31 60.08
C MET A 80 19.06 -41.69 60.17
N TYR A 81 18.80 -42.36 59.04
CA TYR A 81 18.16 -43.67 59.01
C TYR A 81 19.19 -44.80 59.23
N PRO A 82 18.88 -45.83 60.05
CA PRO A 82 19.87 -46.83 60.50
C PRO A 82 20.29 -47.87 59.44
N SER A 83 19.79 -47.79 58.21
CA SER A 83 20.21 -48.72 57.14
C SER A 83 21.50 -48.26 56.45
N PRO A 84 22.53 -49.11 56.33
CA PRO A 84 23.77 -48.77 55.65
C PRO A 84 23.58 -48.39 54.18
N GLU A 85 22.60 -49.00 53.51
CA GLU A 85 22.28 -48.72 52.11
C GLU A 85 21.69 -47.32 51.93
N THR A 86 20.74 -46.93 52.79
CA THR A 86 20.13 -45.59 52.75
C THR A 86 21.13 -44.50 53.10
N HIS A 87 22.10 -44.80 53.97
CA HIS A 87 23.16 -43.85 54.31
C HIS A 87 24.08 -43.56 53.12
N LYS A 88 24.43 -44.58 52.32
CA LYS A 88 25.26 -44.39 51.12
C LYS A 88 24.55 -43.53 50.07
N ASP A 89 23.29 -43.84 49.78
CA ASP A 89 22.49 -43.10 48.81
C ASP A 89 22.28 -41.63 49.23
N ALA A 90 22.12 -41.40 50.53
CA ALA A 90 21.99 -40.07 51.10
C ALA A 90 23.24 -39.20 50.89
N VAL A 91 24.43 -39.78 51.12
CA VAL A 91 25.71 -39.09 50.89
C VAL A 91 25.90 -38.76 49.42
N ASP A 92 25.56 -39.68 48.51
CA ASP A 92 25.65 -39.45 47.08
C ASP A 92 24.70 -38.34 46.61
N ARG A 93 23.49 -38.26 47.19
CA ARG A 93 22.53 -37.20 46.92
C ARG A 93 23.01 -35.82 47.39
N VAL A 94 23.59 -35.73 48.58
CA VAL A 94 24.16 -34.48 49.11
C VAL A 94 25.32 -34.03 48.23
N LYS A 95 26.24 -34.94 47.88
CA LYS A 95 27.37 -34.66 46.98
C LYS A 95 26.89 -34.19 45.61
N GLY A 96 25.89 -34.85 45.03
CA GLY A 96 25.31 -34.45 43.75
C GLY A 96 24.67 -33.06 43.79
N SER A 97 24.01 -32.71 44.90
CA SER A 97 23.36 -31.40 45.08
C SER A 97 24.39 -30.27 45.24
N ILE A 98 25.47 -30.52 45.98
CA ILE A 98 26.59 -29.58 46.11
C ILE A 98 27.29 -29.40 44.76
N LEU A 99 27.58 -30.49 44.04
CA LEU A 99 28.22 -30.43 42.73
C LEU A 99 27.35 -29.67 41.71
N GLY A 100 26.04 -29.92 41.68
CA GLY A 100 25.11 -29.20 40.82
C GLY A 100 25.07 -27.70 41.13
N LEU A 101 25.08 -27.32 42.41
CA LEU A 101 25.13 -25.92 42.83
C LEU A 101 26.45 -25.25 42.42
N VAL A 102 27.59 -25.92 42.65
CA VAL A 102 28.92 -25.43 42.26
C VAL A 102 29.00 -25.25 40.76
N LEU A 103 28.51 -26.21 39.97
CA LEU A 103 28.48 -26.09 38.51
C LEU A 103 27.62 -24.91 38.05
N THR A 104 26.44 -24.72 38.64
CA THR A 104 25.53 -23.62 38.28
C THR A 104 26.14 -22.26 38.61
N LEU A 105 26.72 -22.10 39.82
CA LEU A 105 27.38 -20.86 40.22
C LEU A 105 28.65 -20.59 39.41
N SER A 106 29.43 -21.63 39.10
CA SER A 106 30.62 -21.50 38.25
C SER A 106 30.25 -21.08 36.85
N ALA A 107 29.20 -21.67 36.26
CA ALA A 107 28.69 -21.27 34.95
C ALA A 107 28.22 -19.80 34.96
N PHE A 108 27.52 -19.36 36.01
CA PHE A 108 27.13 -17.96 36.17
C PHE A 108 28.33 -17.01 36.25
N ILE A 109 29.34 -17.35 37.06
CA ILE A 109 30.57 -16.55 37.19
C ILE A 109 31.32 -16.50 35.86
N ILE A 110 31.46 -17.61 35.15
CA ILE A 110 32.11 -17.68 33.84
C ILE A 110 31.37 -16.79 32.83
N LEU A 111 30.04 -16.92 32.73
CA LEU A 111 29.23 -16.08 31.83
C LEU A 111 29.40 -14.60 32.15
N ARG A 112 29.35 -14.23 33.43
CA ARG A 112 29.55 -12.86 33.90
C ARG A 112 30.96 -12.33 33.60
N THR A 113 31.97 -13.21 33.63
CA THR A 113 33.38 -12.84 33.40
C THR A 113 33.69 -12.71 31.91
N ILE A 114 33.14 -13.58 31.06
CA ILE A 114 33.37 -13.55 29.61
C ILE A 114 32.71 -12.32 29.00
N ASN A 115 31.43 -12.08 29.31
CA ASN A 115 30.71 -10.92 28.83
C ASN A 115 29.56 -10.58 29.78
N LEU A 116 29.71 -9.47 30.50
CA LEU A 116 28.68 -8.98 31.41
C LEU A 116 27.34 -8.76 30.69
N SER A 117 27.36 -8.41 29.39
CA SER A 117 26.16 -8.24 28.56
C SER A 117 25.38 -9.53 28.29
N LEU A 118 25.93 -10.72 28.57
CA LEU A 118 25.15 -11.98 28.51
C LEU A 118 24.27 -12.18 29.76
N VAL A 119 24.62 -11.51 30.86
CA VAL A 119 23.90 -11.58 32.15
C VAL A 119 23.08 -10.31 32.40
N THR A 120 23.50 -9.18 31.83
CA THR A 120 22.79 -7.90 31.85
C THR A 120 22.77 -7.32 30.43
N PRO A 121 21.82 -7.72 29.56
CA PRO A 121 21.88 -7.41 28.14
C PRO A 121 21.65 -5.94 27.85
N THR A 122 22.72 -5.17 27.64
CA THR A 122 22.62 -3.76 27.24
C THR A 122 22.04 -3.63 25.83
N THR A 123 20.93 -2.93 25.69
CA THR A 123 20.43 -2.52 24.37
C THR A 123 21.29 -1.37 23.84
N THR A 124 21.93 -1.56 22.69
CA THR A 124 22.41 -0.42 21.91
C THR A 124 21.22 0.05 21.09
N PRO A 125 20.70 1.28 21.28
CA PRO A 125 19.64 1.77 20.42
C PRO A 125 20.19 1.76 18.99
N LEU A 126 19.62 0.91 18.14
CA LEU A 126 19.87 0.99 16.70
C LEU A 126 19.59 2.43 16.29
N LEU A 127 20.53 3.08 15.59
CA LEU A 127 20.24 4.35 14.94
C LEU A 127 18.93 4.15 14.18
N ALA A 128 17.92 4.95 14.52
CA ALA A 128 16.61 4.89 13.90
C ALA A 128 16.82 4.86 12.37
N GLY A 129 16.56 3.70 11.78
CA GLY A 129 16.70 3.49 10.34
C GLY A 129 15.76 4.40 9.57
N ALA A 130 15.83 4.38 8.24
CA ALA A 130 14.85 5.11 7.44
C ALA A 130 13.42 4.65 7.80
N GLY A 131 12.51 5.59 8.02
CA GLY A 131 11.17 5.30 8.51
C GLY A 131 10.39 6.53 8.94
N ILE A 132 9.21 6.29 9.49
CA ILE A 132 8.28 7.30 9.98
C ILE A 132 8.28 7.23 11.51
N PHE A 133 8.50 8.37 12.15
CA PHE A 133 8.68 8.45 13.59
C PHE A 133 7.80 9.55 14.17
N TYR A 134 7.30 9.35 15.38
CA TYR A 134 6.87 10.44 16.22
C TYR A 134 8.11 11.18 16.78
N TYR A 135 8.04 12.50 16.87
CA TYR A 135 9.15 13.36 17.26
C TYR A 135 8.71 14.43 18.27
N ASN A 136 9.45 14.52 19.39
CA ASN A 136 9.20 15.49 20.48
C ASN A 136 10.22 16.65 20.52
N GLY A 137 11.15 16.74 19.55
CA GLY A 137 12.22 17.74 19.55
C GLY A 137 13.59 17.21 19.99
N GLN A 138 13.65 16.03 20.62
CA GLN A 138 14.89 15.41 21.10
C GLN A 138 14.99 13.94 20.66
N ASP A 139 13.88 13.20 20.81
CA ASP A 139 13.81 11.75 20.60
C ASP A 139 12.83 11.37 19.49
N PHE A 140 13.08 10.20 18.91
CA PHE A 140 12.23 9.57 17.89
C PHE A 140 11.64 8.27 18.42
N LYS A 141 10.34 8.05 18.18
CA LYS A 141 9.66 6.77 18.41
C LYS A 141 9.01 6.29 17.12
N PRO A 142 9.02 4.99 16.79
CA PRO A 142 8.34 4.50 15.58
C PRO A 142 6.88 4.94 15.55
N ALA A 143 6.43 5.47 14.42
CA ALA A 143 5.03 5.88 14.22
C ALA A 143 4.23 4.78 13.54
N ALA A 144 2.95 4.66 13.93
CA ALA A 144 2.01 3.83 13.19
C ALA A 144 1.65 4.51 11.85
N PRO A 145 1.32 3.76 10.78
CA PRO A 145 0.90 4.32 9.50
C PRO A 145 -0.46 5.05 9.58
N SER A 146 -1.25 4.79 10.62
CA SER A 146 -2.49 5.51 10.93
C SER A 146 -2.85 5.31 12.39
N GLY A 147 -3.60 6.24 12.97
CA GLY A 147 -4.11 6.11 14.34
C GLY A 147 -4.75 7.40 14.86
N ASN A 148 -5.32 7.31 16.07
CA ASN A 148 -5.78 8.49 16.80
C ASN A 148 -4.59 9.18 17.46
N THR A 149 -4.64 10.51 17.55
CA THR A 149 -3.58 11.28 18.22
C THR A 149 -3.61 11.11 19.73
N SER A 150 -4.75 10.70 20.30
CA SER A 150 -4.91 10.32 21.70
C SER A 150 -4.09 9.08 22.09
N ASP A 151 -3.77 8.20 21.13
CA ASP A 151 -2.93 7.00 21.34
C ASP A 151 -1.42 7.30 21.26
N ILE A 152 -1.05 8.51 20.84
CA ILE A 152 0.37 8.90 20.70
C ILE A 152 0.97 9.18 22.08
N PRO A 153 2.19 8.69 22.38
CA PRO A 153 2.83 8.96 23.67
C PRO A 153 2.90 10.47 23.99
N PRO A 154 2.59 10.89 25.23
CA PRO A 154 2.63 12.29 25.62
C PRO A 154 3.96 12.97 25.27
N GLY A 155 3.89 14.19 24.72
CA GLY A 155 5.04 14.98 24.29
C GLY A 155 5.46 14.77 22.83
N TYR A 156 4.95 13.75 22.14
CA TYR A 156 5.31 13.45 20.75
C TYR A 156 4.34 14.06 19.73
N ALA A 157 4.30 15.38 19.66
CA ALA A 157 3.32 16.13 18.87
C ALA A 157 3.62 16.26 17.36
N ASN A 158 4.69 15.63 16.85
CA ASN A 158 5.08 15.75 15.44
C ASN A 158 5.34 14.38 14.82
N ILE A 159 5.09 14.27 13.52
CA ILE A 159 5.59 13.18 12.67
C ILE A 159 6.85 13.65 11.98
N ALA A 160 7.88 12.81 11.96
CA ALA A 160 9.13 13.01 11.24
C ALA A 160 9.33 11.89 10.23
N TYR A 161 9.70 12.25 9.00
CA TYR A 161 10.09 11.29 7.98
C TYR A 161 11.62 11.26 7.87
N ARG A 162 12.26 10.20 8.38
CA ARG A 162 13.71 10.04 8.33
C ARG A 162 14.09 9.12 7.18
N CYS A 163 14.95 9.60 6.30
CA CYS A 163 15.54 8.82 5.21
C CYS A 163 16.78 9.54 4.68
N ASN A 164 17.51 8.91 3.76
CA ASN A 164 18.56 9.57 2.97
C ASN A 164 17.99 10.09 1.64
N THR A 165 17.21 9.24 0.97
CA THR A 165 16.50 9.51 -0.28
C THR A 165 15.20 8.72 -0.25
N GLY A 166 14.10 9.28 -0.75
CA GLY A 166 12.82 8.59 -0.79
C GLY A 166 11.71 9.47 -1.37
N PRO A 167 10.56 8.87 -1.73
CA PRO A 167 9.38 9.61 -2.15
C PRO A 167 8.89 10.51 -1.00
N ALA A 168 8.14 11.56 -1.32
CA ALA A 168 7.53 12.35 -0.26
C ALA A 168 6.51 11.53 0.54
N LEU A 169 6.30 11.94 1.80
CA LEU A 169 5.29 11.37 2.66
C LEU A 169 4.06 12.30 2.66
N LEU A 170 2.90 11.70 2.40
CA LEU A 170 1.60 12.35 2.52
C LEU A 170 1.04 12.05 3.90
N ILE A 171 0.58 13.09 4.60
CA ILE A 171 0.02 13.02 5.94
C ILE A 171 -1.39 13.60 5.90
N TRP A 172 -2.39 12.72 5.92
CA TRP A 172 -3.79 13.08 6.10
C TRP A 172 -4.04 13.36 7.56
N LYS A 173 -4.50 14.58 7.87
CA LYS A 173 -4.87 15.03 9.21
C LYS A 173 -6.38 15.19 9.26
N PHE A 174 -7.01 14.48 10.19
CA PHE A 174 -8.45 14.46 10.35
C PHE A 174 -8.85 15.23 11.63
N PRO A 175 -9.92 16.03 11.57
CA PRO A 175 -10.42 16.77 12.74
C PRO A 175 -11.14 15.86 13.75
N GLN A 176 -11.49 14.63 13.37
CA GLN A 176 -12.18 13.65 14.20
C GLN A 176 -11.35 12.36 14.34
N GLU A 177 -11.65 11.56 15.36
CA GLU A 177 -11.02 10.26 15.57
C GLU A 177 -11.42 9.24 14.50
N ASN A 178 -10.68 8.14 14.40
CA ASN A 178 -10.94 7.01 13.50
C ASN A 178 -11.00 7.39 12.01
N LEU A 179 -10.16 8.34 11.59
CA LEU A 179 -10.04 8.81 10.21
C LEU A 179 -11.35 9.39 9.63
N SER A 180 -12.18 9.98 10.49
CA SER A 180 -13.47 10.58 10.11
C SER A 180 -13.39 12.10 9.91
N GLY A 181 -14.44 12.69 9.32
CA GLY A 181 -14.53 14.15 9.13
C GLY A 181 -13.77 14.70 7.92
N TYR A 182 -14.02 14.14 6.73
CA TYR A 182 -13.35 14.55 5.48
C TYR A 182 -13.49 16.05 5.14
N GLU A 183 -14.56 16.72 5.56
CA GLU A 183 -14.80 18.13 5.26
C GLU A 183 -13.77 19.08 5.90
N GLY A 184 -13.15 18.68 7.02
CA GLY A 184 -12.07 19.42 7.67
C GLY A 184 -10.71 18.75 7.53
N ALA A 185 -10.62 17.64 6.78
CA ALA A 185 -9.36 16.93 6.62
C ALA A 185 -8.42 17.68 5.67
N VAL A 186 -7.14 17.70 6.02
CA VAL A 186 -6.08 18.32 5.21
C VAL A 186 -4.94 17.35 4.98
N VAL A 187 -4.34 17.40 3.78
CA VAL A 187 -3.16 16.61 3.47
C VAL A 187 -1.92 17.48 3.45
N HIS A 188 -0.94 17.12 4.28
CA HIS A 188 0.38 17.74 4.28
C HIS A 188 1.36 16.82 3.57
N ARG A 189 2.08 17.37 2.59
CA ARG A 189 3.20 16.72 1.94
C ARG A 189 4.50 17.12 2.64
N ILE A 190 5.30 16.15 3.06
CA ILE A 190 6.64 16.38 3.60
C ILE A 190 7.67 15.56 2.83
N THR A 191 8.86 16.13 2.61
CA THR A 191 9.97 15.43 1.96
C THR A 191 10.87 14.75 2.99
N CYS A 192 11.82 13.96 2.49
CA CYS A 192 12.82 13.29 3.30
C CYS A 192 13.54 14.24 4.26
N GLY A 193 13.54 13.93 5.56
CA GLY A 193 14.15 14.74 6.62
C GLY A 193 13.24 15.82 7.22
N GLN A 194 12.03 16.03 6.68
CA GLN A 194 11.09 17.01 7.21
C GLN A 194 10.20 16.45 8.32
N THR A 195 9.55 17.37 9.04
CA THR A 195 8.60 17.07 10.11
C THR A 195 7.28 17.80 9.90
N SER A 196 6.18 17.26 10.42
CA SER A 196 4.87 17.89 10.41
C SER A 196 4.19 17.75 11.78
N SER A 197 3.65 18.85 12.29
CA SER A 197 2.92 18.85 13.57
C SER A 197 1.55 18.17 13.46
N LEU A 198 1.18 17.43 14.50
CA LEU A 198 -0.13 16.83 14.74
C LEU A 198 -0.95 17.59 15.80
N ASN A 199 -0.50 18.78 16.22
CA ASN A 199 -1.25 19.59 17.17
C ASN A 199 -2.63 19.98 16.59
N GLY A 200 -3.69 19.78 17.38
CA GLY A 200 -5.07 20.05 16.98
C GLY A 200 -5.65 19.05 15.98
N VAL A 201 -4.95 17.93 15.73
CA VAL A 201 -5.42 16.83 14.88
C VAL A 201 -5.97 15.73 15.79
N ALA A 202 -7.10 15.12 15.45
CA ALA A 202 -7.70 14.04 16.25
C ALA A 202 -7.28 12.65 15.77
N SER A 203 -7.10 12.46 14.45
CA SER A 203 -6.52 11.24 13.89
C SER A 203 -5.74 11.53 12.62
N PHE A 204 -4.86 10.61 12.22
CA PHE A 204 -4.03 10.79 11.04
C PHE A 204 -3.81 9.48 10.28
N LYS A 205 -3.50 9.61 9.01
CA LYS A 205 -3.00 8.52 8.15
C LYS A 205 -1.78 9.03 7.40
N VAL A 206 -0.81 8.16 7.16
CA VAL A 206 0.36 8.43 6.33
C VAL A 206 0.49 7.40 5.22
N ALA A 207 0.99 7.85 4.07
CA ALA A 207 1.37 6.98 2.96
C ALA A 207 2.46 7.67 2.14
N PHE A 208 3.29 6.88 1.46
CA PHE A 208 4.23 7.44 0.49
C PHE A 208 3.49 7.93 -0.75
N GLU A 209 3.93 9.06 -1.26
CA GLU A 209 3.47 9.61 -2.53
C GLU A 209 3.88 8.66 -3.66
N SER A 210 2.92 8.24 -4.48
CA SER A 210 3.10 7.28 -5.57
C SER A 210 2.52 7.82 -6.88
N PRO A 211 3.11 7.52 -8.05
CA PRO A 211 2.61 8.02 -9.33
C PRO A 211 1.16 7.58 -9.59
N GLY A 212 0.33 8.50 -10.09
CA GLY A 212 -1.09 8.22 -10.36
C GLY A 212 -1.98 9.47 -10.32
N ILE A 213 -3.29 9.24 -10.28
CA ILE A 213 -4.31 10.30 -10.20
C ILE A 213 -4.84 10.43 -8.77
N TYR A 214 -4.83 11.63 -8.24
CA TYR A 214 -5.35 11.96 -6.91
C TYR A 214 -6.58 12.86 -7.06
N TYR A 215 -7.64 12.51 -6.35
CA TYR A 215 -8.90 13.24 -6.29
C TYR A 215 -8.91 14.12 -5.06
N CYS A 216 -9.35 15.37 -5.19
CA CYS A 216 -9.31 16.32 -4.10
C CYS A 216 -10.65 17.04 -3.96
N LEU A 217 -11.10 17.22 -2.71
CA LEU A 217 -12.32 17.99 -2.42
C LEU A 217 -12.08 19.51 -2.48
N GLY A 218 -10.85 19.96 -2.21
CA GLY A 218 -10.47 21.37 -2.36
C GLY A 218 -10.00 21.71 -3.77
N LYS A 219 -9.55 22.95 -3.94
CA LYS A 219 -8.96 23.48 -5.18
C LYS A 219 -7.45 23.26 -5.25
N CYS A 220 -6.88 23.46 -6.42
CA CYS A 220 -5.44 23.51 -6.60
C CYS A 220 -4.80 24.70 -5.89
N ASN A 221 -3.64 24.45 -5.29
CA ASN A 221 -2.72 25.44 -4.75
C ASN A 221 -1.32 25.17 -5.34
N GLY A 222 -1.07 25.72 -6.52
CA GLY A 222 0.12 25.39 -7.31
C GLY A 222 -0.01 24.01 -7.96
N ASP A 223 0.99 23.13 -7.74
CA ASP A 223 1.02 21.75 -8.25
C ASP A 223 0.36 20.74 -7.31
N PHE A 224 -0.08 21.17 -6.12
CA PHE A 224 -0.70 20.32 -5.11
C PHE A 224 -2.15 20.76 -4.85
N CYS A 225 -3.00 19.84 -4.39
CA CYS A 225 -4.39 20.17 -4.09
C CYS A 225 -4.64 20.41 -2.60
N SER A 226 -5.72 21.12 -2.29
CA SER A 226 -6.14 21.44 -0.91
C SER A 226 -7.27 20.53 -0.42
N GLY A 227 -7.50 20.51 0.90
CA GLY A 227 -8.54 19.72 1.55
C GLY A 227 -8.24 18.23 1.62
N TYR A 228 -9.29 17.42 1.66
CA TYR A 228 -9.16 15.96 1.62
C TYR A 228 -8.77 15.48 0.22
N MET A 229 -7.78 14.59 0.17
CA MET A 229 -7.25 14.00 -1.06
C MET A 229 -7.38 12.47 -0.98
N SER A 230 -7.66 11.78 -2.09
CA SER A 230 -7.64 10.32 -2.14
C SER A 230 -6.21 9.77 -2.06
N GLN A 231 -6.07 8.44 -2.03
CA GLN A 231 -4.82 7.79 -2.45
C GLN A 231 -4.72 7.80 -3.98
N GLU A 232 -3.62 7.31 -4.53
CA GLU A 232 -3.44 7.17 -5.97
C GLU A 232 -4.54 6.29 -6.60
N ASN A 233 -5.06 6.72 -7.74
CA ASN A 233 -6.05 6.00 -8.52
C ASN A 233 -5.43 5.69 -9.87
N LEU A 234 -5.39 4.39 -10.19
CA LEU A 234 -4.78 3.87 -11.42
C LEU A 234 -5.81 3.24 -12.37
N ALA A 235 -7.04 3.02 -11.89
CA ALA A 235 -8.09 2.35 -12.64
C ALA A 235 -9.19 3.33 -13.06
N SER A 236 -9.69 3.11 -14.29
CA SER A 236 -10.91 3.77 -14.76
C SER A 236 -12.14 3.26 -14.02
N GLY A 237 -13.12 4.13 -13.80
CA GLY A 237 -14.38 3.76 -13.16
C GLY A 237 -15.06 4.92 -12.44
N GLU A 238 -16.08 4.56 -11.67
CA GLU A 238 -16.81 5.49 -10.81
C GLU A 238 -15.88 6.07 -9.73
N LEU A 239 -16.03 7.37 -9.44
CA LEU A 239 -15.30 8.01 -8.36
C LEU A 239 -15.79 7.46 -7.01
N PRO A 240 -14.87 7.13 -6.07
CA PRO A 240 -15.27 6.73 -4.74
C PRO A 240 -15.87 7.91 -3.96
N GLU A 241 -16.75 7.61 -3.00
CA GLU A 241 -17.13 8.58 -1.98
C GLU A 241 -15.88 9.02 -1.18
N PRO A 242 -15.76 10.29 -0.79
CA PRO A 242 -16.74 11.38 -0.91
C PRO A 242 -16.62 12.23 -2.19
N PHE A 243 -15.81 11.83 -3.18
CA PHE A 243 -15.47 12.66 -4.33
C PHE A 243 -16.54 12.71 -5.41
N LYS A 244 -17.41 11.70 -5.45
CA LYS A 244 -18.47 11.56 -6.44
C LYS A 244 -19.40 12.80 -6.45
N GLY A 245 -19.41 13.51 -7.56
CA GLY A 245 -20.17 14.75 -7.76
C GLY A 245 -19.66 15.98 -6.97
N LYS A 246 -18.59 15.81 -6.17
CA LYS A 246 -18.04 16.84 -5.26
C LYS A 246 -16.54 17.09 -5.47
N LEU A 247 -15.96 16.53 -6.51
CA LEU A 247 -14.56 16.72 -6.86
C LEU A 247 -14.27 18.22 -7.07
N GLY A 248 -13.34 18.77 -6.30
CA GLY A 248 -12.92 20.18 -6.41
C GLY A 248 -11.71 20.35 -7.33
N SER A 249 -10.77 19.41 -7.29
CA SER A 249 -9.60 19.40 -8.17
C SER A 249 -9.02 17.99 -8.32
N VAL A 250 -8.11 17.85 -9.28
CA VAL A 250 -7.39 16.62 -9.58
C VAL A 250 -5.90 16.94 -9.60
N MET A 251 -5.11 16.17 -8.86
CA MET A 251 -3.67 16.18 -8.96
C MET A 251 -3.19 14.95 -9.72
N ILE A 252 -2.29 15.16 -10.68
CA ILE A 252 -1.68 14.09 -11.46
C ILE A 252 -0.19 14.08 -11.13
N LEU A 253 0.31 12.91 -10.74
CA LEU A 253 1.71 12.67 -10.45
C LEU A 253 2.26 11.64 -11.43
N ASN A 254 3.21 12.08 -12.24
CA ASN A 254 3.95 11.29 -13.20
C ASN A 254 5.29 10.84 -12.60
N ASN A 255 5.89 9.84 -13.21
CA ASN A 255 7.24 9.39 -12.89
C ASN A 255 8.11 9.49 -14.14
N SER A 256 8.79 10.63 -14.26
CA SER A 256 9.67 10.91 -15.39
C SER A 256 10.88 9.97 -15.43
N ALA A 257 11.35 9.46 -14.28
CA ALA A 257 12.48 8.53 -14.22
C ALA A 257 12.14 7.17 -14.84
N ASP A 258 10.91 6.70 -14.63
CA ASP A 258 10.43 5.42 -15.17
C ASP A 258 9.64 5.59 -16.49
N ASN A 259 9.60 6.79 -17.07
CA ASN A 259 8.84 7.11 -18.28
C ASN A 259 7.34 6.72 -18.16
N ILE A 260 6.74 7.05 -17.01
CA ILE A 260 5.32 6.82 -16.73
C ILE A 260 4.62 8.18 -16.62
N SER A 261 3.71 8.44 -17.55
CA SER A 261 2.87 9.64 -17.56
C SER A 261 1.41 9.21 -17.50
N TYR A 262 0.65 9.73 -16.54
CA TYR A 262 -0.79 9.45 -16.40
C TYR A 262 -1.60 10.56 -17.06
N GLY A 263 -2.77 10.18 -17.57
CA GLY A 263 -3.79 11.10 -17.98
C GLY A 263 -5.18 10.62 -17.59
N ALA A 264 -6.14 11.53 -17.62
CA ALA A 264 -7.52 11.22 -17.32
C ALA A 264 -8.51 12.01 -18.18
N VAL A 265 -9.63 11.37 -18.52
CA VAL A 265 -10.85 12.04 -18.98
C VAL A 265 -11.91 11.90 -17.90
N PHE A 266 -12.47 13.00 -17.42
CA PHE A 266 -13.48 13.00 -16.37
C PHE A 266 -14.87 13.12 -16.94
N HIS A 267 -15.83 12.41 -16.35
CA HIS A 267 -17.19 12.29 -16.87
C HIS A 267 -18.23 12.68 -15.84
N GLN A 268 -19.31 13.31 -16.29
CA GLN A 268 -20.48 13.62 -15.46
C GLN A 268 -21.39 12.39 -15.23
N GLN A 269 -21.15 11.28 -15.92
CA GLN A 269 -21.87 10.02 -15.73
C GLN A 269 -21.10 9.09 -14.77
N THR A 270 -21.82 8.18 -14.10
CA THR A 270 -21.20 7.17 -13.22
C THR A 270 -20.49 6.05 -13.99
N ASP A 271 -21.02 5.71 -15.17
CA ASP A 271 -20.36 4.79 -16.10
C ASP A 271 -19.65 5.60 -17.20
N PRO A 272 -18.30 5.60 -17.24
CA PRO A 272 -17.55 6.34 -18.26
C PRO A 272 -17.81 5.84 -19.69
N LYS A 273 -18.45 4.66 -19.84
CA LYS A 273 -18.82 4.10 -21.15
C LYS A 273 -20.14 4.63 -21.70
N ARG A 274 -21.02 5.23 -20.88
CA ARG A 274 -22.37 5.63 -21.32
C ARG A 274 -22.46 6.97 -22.05
N GLY A 275 -21.33 7.67 -22.22
CA GLY A 275 -21.28 8.97 -22.87
C GLY A 275 -21.97 10.07 -22.05
N GLY A 276 -21.48 11.30 -22.11
CA GLY A 276 -22.02 12.40 -21.31
C GLY A 276 -21.15 13.64 -21.36
N ALA A 277 -21.50 14.69 -20.61
CA ALA A 277 -20.59 15.82 -20.45
C ALA A 277 -19.28 15.35 -19.81
N CYS A 278 -18.15 15.79 -20.35
CA CYS A 278 -16.85 15.33 -19.92
C CYS A 278 -15.77 16.42 -20.11
N SER A 279 -14.60 16.17 -19.54
CA SER A 279 -13.44 17.06 -19.72
C SER A 279 -12.72 16.79 -21.04
N ARG A 280 -11.88 17.74 -21.47
CA ARG A 280 -10.75 17.37 -22.35
C ARG A 280 -9.83 16.39 -21.63
N PRO A 281 -9.04 15.59 -22.37
CA PRO A 281 -8.03 14.77 -21.73
C PRO A 281 -7.06 15.64 -20.95
N LEU A 282 -6.87 15.32 -19.68
CA LEU A 282 -5.92 15.98 -18.80
C LEU A 282 -4.66 15.11 -18.75
N ALA A 283 -3.60 15.55 -19.42
CA ALA A 283 -2.24 15.07 -19.23
C ALA A 283 -1.26 16.22 -19.50
N ALA A 284 -0.11 16.20 -18.85
CA ALA A 284 0.94 17.18 -19.08
C ALA A 284 2.31 16.54 -18.87
N ASN A 285 3.30 17.03 -19.62
CA ASN A 285 4.71 16.68 -19.46
C ASN A 285 5.30 17.45 -18.27
N LYS A 286 4.78 17.17 -17.09
CA LYS A 286 5.24 17.68 -15.79
C LYS A 286 5.23 16.52 -14.82
N GLU A 287 6.21 16.48 -13.91
CA GLU A 287 6.25 15.45 -12.86
C GLU A 287 5.00 15.54 -11.98
N ARG A 288 4.58 16.74 -11.59
CA ARG A 288 3.33 16.98 -10.86
C ARG A 288 2.58 18.16 -11.45
N PHE A 289 1.26 18.07 -11.53
CA PHE A 289 0.39 19.21 -11.78
C PHE A 289 -1.01 18.99 -11.20
N CYS A 290 -1.73 20.09 -10.97
CA CYS A 290 -3.09 20.08 -10.45
C CYS A 290 -4.01 20.89 -11.38
N VAL A 291 -5.25 20.42 -11.56
CA VAL A 291 -6.29 21.10 -12.34
C VAL A 291 -7.59 21.16 -11.54
N ASP A 292 -8.20 22.34 -11.46
CA ASP A 292 -9.50 22.52 -10.82
C ASP A 292 -10.61 21.86 -11.65
N ALA A 293 -11.55 21.21 -10.97
CA ALA A 293 -12.74 20.66 -11.60
C ALA A 293 -13.66 21.80 -12.04
N THR A 294 -14.11 21.76 -13.31
CA THR A 294 -14.97 22.80 -13.90
C THR A 294 -16.45 22.40 -13.98
N PHE A 295 -16.78 21.15 -13.65
CA PHE A 295 -18.15 20.61 -13.63
C PHE A 295 -18.24 19.44 -12.63
N PRO A 296 -19.45 18.99 -12.25
CA PRO A 296 -19.62 17.82 -11.38
C PRO A 296 -19.13 16.53 -12.04
N ILE A 297 -18.17 15.85 -11.40
CA ILE A 297 -17.52 14.64 -11.94
C ILE A 297 -17.95 13.42 -11.12
N PHE A 298 -18.34 12.36 -11.83
CA PHE A 298 -18.86 11.11 -11.23
C PHE A 298 -18.03 9.88 -11.59
N SER A 299 -17.29 9.90 -12.70
CA SER A 299 -16.34 8.84 -13.08
C SER A 299 -15.14 9.40 -13.83
N ALA A 300 -14.11 8.56 -13.97
CA ALA A 300 -12.89 8.89 -14.70
C ALA A 300 -12.46 7.73 -15.62
N THR A 301 -11.98 8.07 -16.80
CA THR A 301 -11.17 7.18 -17.64
C THR A 301 -9.70 7.54 -17.43
N ILE A 302 -8.99 6.71 -16.67
CA ILE A 302 -7.56 6.86 -16.38
C ILE A 302 -6.77 6.02 -17.38
N PHE A 303 -5.71 6.59 -17.93
CA PHE A 303 -4.82 5.94 -18.88
C PHE A 303 -3.34 6.28 -18.60
N VAL A 304 -2.45 5.39 -19.03
CA VAL A 304 -1.01 5.65 -19.06
C VAL A 304 -0.66 6.18 -20.44
N TRP A 305 -0.27 7.45 -20.52
CA TRP A 305 0.08 8.15 -21.74
C TRP A 305 1.47 7.72 -22.24
N ASN A 306 1.53 7.28 -23.50
CA ASN A 306 2.76 6.90 -24.17
C ASN A 306 3.39 8.09 -24.91
N GLU A 307 3.74 9.15 -24.17
CA GLU A 307 4.29 10.39 -24.73
C GLU A 307 5.63 10.21 -25.44
N ASN A 308 6.54 9.46 -24.82
CA ASN A 308 7.94 9.44 -25.25
C ASN A 308 8.23 8.45 -26.39
N THR A 309 7.36 7.47 -26.61
CA THR A 309 7.51 6.42 -27.64
C THR A 309 6.15 6.06 -28.27
N PRO A 310 5.38 7.03 -28.78
CA PRO A 310 3.99 6.81 -29.20
C PRO A 310 3.85 5.78 -30.32
N GLU A 311 4.87 5.59 -31.17
CA GLU A 311 4.92 4.58 -32.21
C GLU A 311 4.88 3.14 -31.67
N SER A 312 5.22 2.92 -30.39
CA SER A 312 5.11 1.61 -29.74
C SER A 312 3.68 1.27 -29.33
N SER A 313 2.74 2.22 -29.40
CA SER A 313 1.33 1.99 -29.10
C SER A 313 0.61 1.19 -30.17
N GLY A 314 1.21 0.93 -31.33
CA GLY A 314 0.64 0.09 -32.40
C GLY A 314 0.53 0.85 -33.72
N ASP A 315 -0.34 0.41 -34.61
CA ASP A 315 -0.41 0.91 -35.99
C ASP A 315 -1.34 2.11 -36.19
N GLY A 316 -2.20 2.43 -35.22
CA GLY A 316 -3.04 3.63 -35.23
C GLY A 316 -4.53 3.33 -35.11
N ILE A 317 -5.38 4.17 -35.69
CA ILE A 317 -6.84 4.04 -35.62
C ILE A 317 -7.46 4.17 -37.01
N GLU A 318 -8.43 3.32 -37.30
CA GLU A 318 -9.23 3.37 -38.53
C GLU A 318 -10.66 3.80 -38.20
N PHE A 319 -11.14 4.80 -38.92
CA PHE A 319 -12.52 5.27 -38.87
C PHE A 319 -13.25 4.82 -40.13
N TYR A 320 -14.46 4.30 -39.96
CA TYR A 320 -15.26 3.76 -41.06
C TYR A 320 -16.62 4.42 -41.17
N SER A 321 -17.10 4.56 -42.42
CA SER A 321 -18.41 5.15 -42.72
C SER A 321 -19.60 4.25 -42.38
N GLU A 322 -19.36 2.94 -42.19
CA GLU A 322 -20.40 1.96 -41.89
C GLU A 322 -20.04 1.15 -40.62
N PRO A 323 -21.05 0.57 -39.95
CA PRO A 323 -20.84 -0.46 -38.95
C PRO A 323 -20.00 -1.63 -39.50
N PHE A 324 -19.13 -2.18 -38.64
CA PHE A 324 -18.26 -3.31 -38.94
C PHE A 324 -17.42 -3.09 -40.20
N GLY A 325 -16.94 -1.86 -40.42
CA GLY A 325 -16.33 -1.43 -41.68
C GLY A 325 -15.06 -2.17 -42.07
N TRP A 326 -14.46 -2.93 -41.15
CA TRP A 326 -13.27 -3.74 -41.39
C TRP A 326 -13.56 -5.19 -41.82
N ASN A 327 -14.82 -5.64 -41.80
CA ASN A 327 -15.18 -7.01 -42.20
C ASN A 327 -14.97 -7.22 -43.71
N SER A 328 -14.64 -8.44 -44.11
CA SER A 328 -14.25 -8.81 -45.48
C SER A 328 -15.35 -8.66 -46.56
N GLY A 329 -16.51 -8.10 -46.23
CA GLY A 329 -17.56 -7.75 -47.19
C GLY A 329 -18.14 -6.35 -46.94
N ALA A 330 -17.60 -5.59 -45.99
CA ALA A 330 -18.03 -4.24 -45.75
C ALA A 330 -17.60 -3.36 -46.92
N LYS A 331 -18.55 -2.60 -47.47
CA LYS A 331 -18.30 -1.63 -48.54
C LYS A 331 -18.21 -0.23 -47.94
N ALA A 332 -17.42 -0.11 -46.87
CA ALA A 332 -17.29 1.09 -46.07
C ALA A 332 -16.14 1.97 -46.59
N GLY A 333 -16.34 3.29 -46.57
CA GLY A 333 -15.25 4.23 -46.72
C GLY A 333 -14.39 4.24 -45.47
N LYS A 334 -13.10 4.50 -45.63
CA LYS A 334 -12.11 4.39 -44.55
C LYS A 334 -11.26 5.65 -44.46
N ASN A 335 -11.10 6.17 -43.26
CA ASN A 335 -10.02 7.12 -42.94
C ASN A 335 -9.05 6.41 -41.99
N PHE A 336 -7.76 6.42 -42.30
CA PHE A 336 -6.74 5.79 -41.47
C PHE A 336 -5.81 6.84 -40.88
N LEU A 337 -5.78 6.89 -39.55
CA LEU A 337 -4.83 7.68 -38.80
C LEU A 337 -3.64 6.80 -38.43
N ASP A 338 -2.58 6.91 -39.23
CA ASP A 338 -1.33 6.19 -39.02
C ASP A 338 -0.62 6.64 -37.75
N LYS A 339 0.08 5.72 -37.08
CA LYS A 339 0.88 6.00 -35.87
C LYS A 339 1.85 7.18 -36.03
N SER A 340 2.39 7.41 -37.22
CA SER A 340 3.30 8.54 -37.47
C SER A 340 2.63 9.91 -37.36
N ALA A 341 1.31 9.98 -37.50
CA ALA A 341 0.50 11.17 -37.27
C ALA A 341 0.15 11.37 -35.79
N ILE A 342 0.20 10.32 -34.97
CA ILE A 342 -0.19 10.32 -33.55
C ILE A 342 1.07 10.49 -32.68
N LYS A 343 1.59 11.73 -32.58
CA LYS A 343 2.85 11.99 -31.85
C LYS A 343 2.69 12.39 -30.39
N ASN A 344 1.48 12.70 -29.93
CA ASN A 344 1.15 13.11 -28.55
C ASN A 344 -0.37 13.04 -28.35
N PHE A 345 -1.04 14.17 -28.45
CA PHE A 345 -2.48 14.28 -28.59
C PHE A 345 -2.75 14.64 -30.05
N TRP A 346 -3.34 13.71 -30.79
CA TRP A 346 -3.88 14.05 -32.09
C TRP A 346 -5.32 14.52 -31.89
N GLU A 347 -5.62 15.75 -32.28
CA GLU A 347 -6.97 16.32 -32.25
C GLU A 347 -7.31 16.86 -33.64
N ALA A 348 -8.50 16.52 -34.14
CA ALA A 348 -9.03 17.14 -35.35
C ALA A 348 -10.55 17.24 -35.28
N TRP A 349 -11.10 18.20 -36.02
CA TRP A 349 -12.52 18.23 -36.33
C TRP A 349 -12.89 16.99 -37.15
N ALA A 350 -13.99 16.33 -36.79
CA ALA A 350 -14.44 15.11 -37.43
C ALA A 350 -14.87 15.32 -38.89
N GLU A 351 -15.15 16.56 -39.30
CA GLU A 351 -15.41 16.92 -40.70
C GLU A 351 -14.17 16.73 -41.60
N ASN A 352 -12.97 16.81 -41.02
CA ASN A 352 -11.69 16.62 -41.70
C ASN A 352 -11.29 15.14 -41.79
N LEU A 353 -12.00 14.25 -41.09
CA LEU A 353 -11.85 12.79 -41.21
C LEU A 353 -12.65 12.30 -42.43
N VAL A 354 -12.21 12.70 -43.62
CA VAL A 354 -12.83 12.35 -44.91
C VAL A 354 -12.55 10.88 -45.25
N PHE A 355 -13.59 10.13 -45.63
CA PHE A 355 -13.46 8.73 -45.95
C PHE A 355 -12.89 8.51 -47.36
N ASN A 356 -11.92 7.62 -47.48
CA ASN A 356 -11.43 7.12 -48.74
C ASN A 356 -12.25 5.89 -49.18
N TYR A 357 -12.77 5.91 -50.41
CA TYR A 357 -13.53 4.84 -51.05
C TYR A 357 -12.76 4.16 -52.21
N ASP A 358 -11.44 4.30 -52.25
CA ASP A 358 -10.60 3.62 -53.23
C ASP A 358 -10.84 2.10 -53.16
N ASN A 359 -11.14 1.51 -54.32
CA ASN A 359 -11.47 0.10 -54.46
C ASN A 359 -12.74 -0.36 -53.71
N VAL A 360 -13.61 0.59 -53.32
CA VAL A 360 -14.92 0.29 -52.72
C VAL A 360 -16.02 0.50 -53.75
N ASP A 361 -16.70 -0.59 -54.11
CA ASP A 361 -17.83 -0.58 -55.06
C ASP A 361 -19.10 0.01 -54.43
N ARG A 362 -19.20 1.35 -54.44
CA ARG A 362 -20.33 2.14 -53.98
C ARG A 362 -20.73 3.20 -55.02
N PRO A 363 -22.03 3.49 -55.20
CA PRO A 363 -22.49 4.59 -56.04
C PRO A 363 -21.92 5.94 -55.60
N GLU A 364 -21.67 6.84 -56.54
CA GLU A 364 -21.10 8.16 -56.24
C GLU A 364 -22.00 9.00 -55.32
N GLN A 365 -23.32 8.85 -55.44
CA GLN A 365 -24.28 9.49 -54.54
C GLN A 365 -24.09 9.02 -53.08
N TYR A 366 -23.77 7.75 -52.86
CA TYR A 366 -23.48 7.22 -51.54
C TYR A 366 -22.20 7.86 -50.98
N LYS A 367 -21.13 7.93 -51.77
CA LYS A 367 -19.86 8.53 -51.34
C LYS A 367 -20.01 10.00 -50.95
N LYS A 368 -20.85 10.75 -51.68
CA LYS A 368 -21.19 12.15 -51.35
C LYS A 368 -21.99 12.29 -50.06
N LEU A 369 -22.88 11.34 -49.77
CA LEU A 369 -23.65 11.35 -48.52
C LEU A 369 -22.74 11.01 -47.33
N TYR A 370 -21.94 9.96 -47.47
CA TYR A 370 -20.99 9.47 -46.47
C TYR A 370 -19.60 10.06 -46.69
N THR A 371 -19.47 11.38 -46.68
CA THR A 371 -18.20 12.04 -47.01
C THR A 371 -17.18 11.95 -45.87
N ASN A 372 -17.60 12.15 -44.62
CA ASN A 372 -16.70 12.23 -43.47
C ASN A 372 -17.32 11.66 -42.19
N PHE A 373 -16.48 11.51 -41.17
CA PHE A 373 -16.85 10.91 -39.90
C PHE A 373 -17.86 11.74 -39.09
N HIS A 374 -17.89 13.07 -39.27
CA HIS A 374 -18.86 13.96 -38.62
C HIS A 374 -20.32 13.62 -38.99
N LEU A 375 -20.59 13.40 -40.29
CA LEU A 375 -21.94 13.15 -40.79
C LEU A 375 -22.40 11.71 -40.56
N HIS A 376 -21.49 10.75 -40.71
CA HIS A 376 -21.82 9.33 -40.65
C HIS A 376 -20.75 8.51 -39.92
N PRO A 377 -20.72 8.60 -38.58
CA PRO A 377 -19.84 7.77 -37.75
C PRO A 377 -20.33 6.31 -37.75
N GLY A 378 -19.64 5.43 -38.49
CA GLY A 378 -20.04 4.02 -38.62
C GLY A 378 -19.40 3.12 -37.56
N SER A 379 -18.08 2.99 -37.61
CA SER A 379 -17.31 2.15 -36.68
C SER A 379 -15.88 2.66 -36.51
N ILE A 380 -15.23 2.24 -35.41
CA ILE A 380 -13.83 2.57 -35.10
C ILE A 380 -13.08 1.27 -34.88
N ARG A 381 -11.91 1.13 -35.48
CA ARG A 381 -10.99 0.03 -35.21
C ARG A 381 -9.70 0.56 -34.63
N VAL A 382 -9.38 0.12 -33.42
CA VAL A 382 -8.19 0.50 -32.67
C VAL A 382 -7.11 -0.55 -32.92
N LYS A 383 -6.05 -0.18 -33.65
CA LYS A 383 -4.93 -1.09 -33.96
C LYS A 383 -3.78 -0.87 -33.01
N GLY A 384 -3.98 -1.24 -31.75
CA GLY A 384 -2.98 -1.13 -30.68
C GLY A 384 -3.55 -0.60 -29.38
N SER A 385 -2.71 0.01 -28.56
CA SER A 385 -3.02 0.70 -27.32
C SER A 385 -3.27 2.19 -27.60
N TYR A 386 -4.48 2.52 -28.04
CA TYR A 386 -4.90 3.92 -28.20
C TYR A 386 -6.22 4.19 -27.50
N LEU A 387 -6.37 5.40 -27.01
CA LEU A 387 -7.62 5.96 -26.52
C LEU A 387 -8.19 6.90 -27.58
N ALA A 388 -9.42 6.64 -28.02
CA ALA A 388 -10.19 7.53 -28.88
C ALA A 388 -11.31 8.20 -28.08
N ALA A 389 -11.29 9.51 -28.00
CA ALA A 389 -12.35 10.32 -27.38
C ALA A 389 -13.10 11.09 -28.47
N LEU A 390 -14.41 10.85 -28.58
CA LEU A 390 -15.29 11.53 -29.52
C LEU A 390 -16.04 12.63 -28.79
N TYR A 391 -16.00 13.85 -29.30
CA TYR A 391 -16.65 15.03 -28.72
C TYR A 391 -17.77 15.54 -29.62
N SER A 392 -18.86 16.02 -29.03
CA SER A 392 -19.91 16.79 -29.71
C SER A 392 -20.11 18.16 -29.05
N GLN A 393 -21.05 18.94 -29.59
CA GLN A 393 -21.46 20.22 -29.03
C GLN A 393 -21.77 20.10 -27.52
N ASN A 394 -21.47 21.17 -26.78
CA ASN A 394 -21.64 21.28 -25.32
C ASN A 394 -20.76 20.34 -24.48
N TRP A 395 -19.56 19.98 -24.95
CA TRP A 395 -18.59 19.19 -24.18
C TRP A 395 -19.06 17.78 -23.83
N TYR A 396 -20.02 17.24 -24.59
CA TYR A 396 -20.36 15.83 -24.51
C TYR A 396 -19.25 15.01 -25.16
N CYS A 397 -18.81 13.95 -24.49
CA CYS A 397 -17.92 12.97 -25.11
C CYS A 397 -18.20 11.55 -24.68
N GLN A 398 -17.56 10.63 -25.41
CA GLN A 398 -17.43 9.23 -25.05
C GLN A 398 -16.04 8.74 -25.41
N VAL A 399 -15.49 7.89 -24.56
CA VAL A 399 -14.11 7.40 -24.67
C VAL A 399 -14.09 5.91 -24.97
N PHE A 400 -13.24 5.52 -25.91
CA PHE A 400 -13.09 4.15 -26.39
C PHE A 400 -11.62 3.73 -26.30
N LEU A 401 -11.40 2.54 -25.72
CA LEU A 401 -10.08 1.91 -25.60
C LEU A 401 -9.98 0.63 -26.45
N ALA A 402 -11.03 0.32 -27.21
CA ALA A 402 -11.18 -0.90 -27.99
C ALA A 402 -12.01 -0.62 -29.24
N ASP A 403 -12.07 -1.61 -30.12
CA ASP A 403 -12.89 -1.58 -31.32
C ASP A 403 -14.36 -1.26 -31.00
N VAL A 404 -14.93 -0.37 -31.80
CA VAL A 404 -16.34 -0.01 -31.77
C VAL A 404 -16.99 -0.50 -33.06
N PRO A 405 -17.65 -1.66 -33.03
CA PRO A 405 -18.22 -2.26 -34.25
C PRO A 405 -19.38 -1.49 -34.83
N ASN A 406 -20.18 -0.82 -34.01
CA ASN A 406 -21.32 -0.07 -34.49
C ASN A 406 -21.58 1.14 -33.59
N LEU A 407 -21.17 2.32 -34.05
CA LEU A 407 -21.45 3.58 -33.37
C LEU A 407 -22.94 3.94 -33.39
N ASN A 408 -23.76 3.31 -34.25
CA ASN A 408 -25.21 3.50 -34.34
C ASN A 408 -26.02 2.64 -33.35
N GLU A 409 -25.44 1.61 -32.75
CA GLU A 409 -26.11 0.74 -31.77
C GLU A 409 -25.77 1.07 -30.31
N MET A 410 -24.63 1.70 -30.08
CA MET A 410 -24.32 2.20 -28.75
C MET A 410 -25.23 3.38 -28.47
N GLU A 411 -25.70 3.53 -27.23
CA GLU A 411 -26.37 4.77 -26.78
C GLU A 411 -25.32 5.88 -26.70
N PHE A 412 -24.77 6.26 -27.85
CA PHE A 412 -23.90 7.40 -28.00
C PHE A 412 -24.82 8.61 -27.85
N VAL A 413 -24.67 9.38 -26.78
CA VAL A 413 -25.55 10.56 -26.54
C VAL A 413 -25.49 11.56 -27.71
N ALA A 414 -24.38 11.54 -28.45
CA ALA A 414 -24.20 12.26 -29.69
C ALA A 414 -24.74 11.55 -30.95
N GLN A 415 -25.49 10.45 -30.87
CA GLN A 415 -26.36 10.06 -32.01
C GLN A 415 -27.47 11.09 -32.24
N LYS A 416 -27.81 11.86 -31.21
CA LYS A 416 -28.68 13.04 -31.36
C LYS A 416 -27.92 14.29 -31.81
N ASN A 417 -26.57 14.29 -31.80
CA ASN A 417 -25.71 15.45 -32.08
C ASN A 417 -24.44 15.04 -32.85
N ASN A 418 -24.17 15.59 -34.04
CA ASN A 418 -22.99 15.20 -34.83
C ASN A 418 -21.67 15.15 -34.02
N VAL A 419 -20.79 14.18 -34.33
CA VAL A 419 -19.44 14.13 -33.75
C VAL A 419 -18.67 15.32 -34.29
N ASP A 420 -18.29 16.27 -33.46
CA ASP A 420 -17.61 17.49 -33.91
C ASP A 420 -16.10 17.33 -33.93
N ALA A 421 -15.54 16.69 -32.90
CA ALA A 421 -14.09 16.54 -32.77
C ALA A 421 -13.71 15.14 -32.30
N VAL A 422 -12.52 14.71 -32.71
CA VAL A 422 -11.94 13.43 -32.34
C VAL A 422 -10.57 13.70 -31.74
N VAL A 423 -10.33 13.14 -30.57
CA VAL A 423 -9.01 13.12 -29.92
C VAL A 423 -8.51 11.69 -29.84
N VAL A 424 -7.29 11.46 -30.32
CA VAL A 424 -6.60 10.16 -30.26
C VAL A 424 -5.33 10.31 -29.45
N ILE A 425 -5.16 9.42 -28.47
CA ILE A 425 -4.05 9.42 -27.53
C ILE A 425 -3.37 8.05 -27.57
N PRO A 426 -2.04 7.97 -27.77
CA PRO A 426 -1.28 6.74 -27.64
C PRO A 426 -1.15 6.39 -26.16
N THR A 427 -1.50 5.16 -25.79
CA THR A 427 -1.44 4.67 -24.41
C THR A 427 -0.50 3.47 -24.29
N LYS A 428 -0.14 3.10 -23.06
CA LYS A 428 0.65 1.91 -22.74
C LYS A 428 -0.24 0.77 -22.26
#